data_AF-A0A9X7WIX1-F1
#
_entry.id   AF-A0A9X7WIX1-F1
#
_cell.length_a   1.000
_cell.length_b   1.000
_cell.length_c   1.000
_cell.angle_alpha   90.00
_cell.angle_beta   90.00
_cell.angle_gamma   90.00
#
_symmetry.space_group_name_H-M   'P 1'
#
loop_
_entity.id
_entity.type
_entity.pdbx_description
1 polymer ?
#
loop_
_entity_poly.entity_id
_entity_poly.type
_entity_poly.pdbx_seq_one_letter_code
_entity_poly.pdbx_strand_id
1 'polypeptide(L)'
;MPIPRSSLLRAALRWLELRPHNSPERCQAILTNTAKYADLTPSQYYEARQWLLQHEIELAAATVGQLPAGPTVFTAAIMDAVWFSDASQVISAPEELPLDAIEAAEVCGIAEDYAYALIRHHHGLIDTARRKSVGDAGERLLAELLRTCTTCHVEHVAAWSDGYGFDISLTGTIDLHLEVKTTVKLNQNVIYLSRHEFETMVRDPLWRLVFVRLGGDGALEKICTVDTAWLLNSAPVDSVPGMVDWQSIRVNVPESQLRPGLGDIRNAIIDAELYPVGLLIS
;
A
#
# COMPACT_ATOMS: atom_id res chain seq x y z
N MET A 1 16.21 -3.66 7.99
CA MET A 1 17.63 -3.59 8.39
C MET A 1 17.96 -2.14 8.74
N PRO A 2 19.03 -1.82 9.50
CA PRO A 2 19.47 -0.42 9.58
C PRO A 2 19.88 0.07 8.18
N ILE A 3 19.79 1.37 7.93
CA ILE A 3 20.32 1.95 6.69
C ILE A 3 21.81 1.56 6.53
N PRO A 4 22.26 1.20 5.31
CA PRO A 4 23.64 0.84 5.08
C PRO A 4 24.61 1.95 5.49
N ARG A 5 25.76 1.54 6.02
CA ARG A 5 26.84 2.46 6.43
C ARG A 5 27.26 3.43 5.33
N SER A 6 27.63 4.65 5.70
CA SER A 6 28.08 5.72 4.79
C SER A 6 29.18 5.29 3.80
N SER A 7 30.10 4.40 4.22
CA SER A 7 31.14 3.89 3.32
C SER A 7 30.60 3.04 2.18
N LEU A 8 29.53 2.27 2.43
CA LEU A 8 28.88 1.45 1.40
C LEU A 8 28.11 2.36 0.43
N LEU A 9 27.32 3.31 0.94
CA LEU A 9 26.59 4.27 0.12
C LEU A 9 27.53 5.09 -0.77
N ARG A 10 28.64 5.60 -0.22
CA ARG A 10 29.66 6.34 -0.98
C ARG A 10 30.31 5.49 -2.07
N ALA A 11 30.63 4.23 -1.79
CA ALA A 11 31.15 3.33 -2.80
C ALA A 11 30.11 3.05 -3.90
N ALA A 12 28.84 2.86 -3.54
CA ALA A 12 27.75 2.63 -4.49
C ALA A 12 27.52 3.82 -5.43
N LEU A 13 27.57 5.05 -4.92
CA LEU A 13 27.48 6.27 -5.74
C LEU A 13 28.57 6.32 -6.80
N ARG A 14 29.81 6.07 -6.40
CA ARG A 14 30.96 6.09 -7.33
C ARG A 14 30.87 5.00 -8.40
N TRP A 15 30.31 3.84 -8.06
CA TRP A 15 29.97 2.82 -9.04
C TRP A 15 28.97 3.35 -10.08
N LEU A 16 27.85 3.92 -9.62
CA LEU A 16 26.80 4.43 -10.52
C LEU A 16 27.26 5.65 -11.34
N GLU A 17 28.14 6.49 -10.82
CA GLU A 17 28.74 7.61 -11.56
C GLU A 17 29.66 7.14 -12.71
N LEU A 18 30.42 6.06 -12.49
CA LEU A 18 31.37 5.55 -13.48
C LEU A 18 30.73 4.63 -14.53
N ARG A 19 29.68 3.87 -14.16
CA ARG A 19 29.06 2.84 -15.01
C ARG A 19 28.56 3.33 -16.38
N PRO A 20 27.99 4.54 -16.53
CA PRO A 20 27.53 5.02 -17.83
C PRO A 20 28.62 5.07 -18.91
N HIS A 21 29.89 5.17 -18.50
CA HIS A 21 31.01 5.38 -19.42
C HIS A 21 32.01 4.20 -19.44
N ASN A 22 31.79 3.17 -18.62
CA ASN A 22 32.80 2.15 -18.35
C ASN A 22 32.16 0.76 -18.13
N SER A 23 32.87 -0.29 -18.55
CA SER A 23 32.51 -1.67 -18.16
C SER A 23 32.69 -1.86 -16.64
N PRO A 24 32.05 -2.87 -16.03
CA PRO A 24 32.24 -3.19 -14.62
C PRO A 24 33.71 -3.40 -14.23
N GLU A 25 34.49 -4.07 -15.08
CA GLU A 25 35.92 -4.35 -14.84
C GLU A 25 36.73 -3.05 -14.86
N ARG A 26 36.41 -2.14 -15.78
CA ARG A 26 37.05 -0.83 -15.87
C ARG A 26 36.69 0.06 -14.69
N CYS A 27 35.43 0.04 -14.25
CA CYS A 27 35.01 0.74 -13.02
C CYS A 27 35.81 0.22 -11.81
N GLN A 28 35.89 -1.10 -11.63
CA GLN A 28 36.67 -1.72 -10.57
C GLN A 28 38.12 -1.24 -10.60
N ALA A 29 38.77 -1.29 -11.77
CA ALA A 29 40.16 -0.88 -11.91
C ALA A 29 40.37 0.61 -11.55
N ILE A 30 39.44 1.49 -11.95
CA ILE A 30 39.49 2.91 -11.62
C ILE A 30 39.35 3.12 -10.12
N LEU A 31 38.35 2.49 -9.50
CA LEU A 31 38.03 2.64 -8.07
C LEU A 31 39.15 2.13 -7.16
N THR A 32 39.88 1.09 -7.56
CA THR A 32 40.95 0.52 -6.72
C THR A 32 42.34 1.08 -6.97
N ASN A 33 42.61 1.68 -8.14
CA ASN A 33 43.96 2.12 -8.52
C ASN A 33 44.14 3.64 -8.63
N THR A 34 43.08 4.44 -8.44
CA THR A 34 43.17 5.90 -8.54
C THR A 34 43.20 6.55 -7.16
N ALA A 35 44.14 7.48 -6.94
CA ALA A 35 44.28 8.20 -5.67
C ALA A 35 42.99 8.95 -5.24
N LYS A 36 42.17 9.41 -6.20
CA LYS A 36 40.86 10.05 -5.95
C LYS A 36 39.92 9.16 -5.11
N TYR A 37 40.07 7.85 -5.17
CA TYR A 37 39.16 6.86 -4.60
C TYR A 37 39.76 6.07 -3.44
N ALA A 38 40.94 6.49 -2.95
CA ALA A 38 41.72 5.79 -1.94
C ALA A 38 41.17 5.92 -0.50
N ASP A 39 40.12 6.70 -0.28
CA ASP A 39 39.42 6.80 1.02
C ASP A 39 38.60 5.54 1.36
N LEU A 40 38.41 4.63 0.40
CA LEU A 40 37.74 3.34 0.59
C LEU A 40 38.62 2.19 0.10
N THR A 41 38.53 1.06 0.79
CA THR A 41 39.29 -0.16 0.46
C THR A 41 38.67 -0.90 -0.75
N PRO A 42 39.45 -1.72 -1.47
CA PRO A 42 38.92 -2.57 -2.54
C PRO A 42 37.76 -3.47 -2.10
N SER A 43 37.79 -3.98 -0.87
CA SER A 43 36.71 -4.80 -0.30
C SER A 43 35.42 -4.01 -0.12
N GLN A 44 35.49 -2.73 0.28
CA GLN A 44 34.31 -1.87 0.40
C GLN A 44 33.66 -1.60 -0.98
N TYR A 45 34.46 -1.43 -2.03
CA TYR A 45 33.92 -1.31 -3.40
C TYR A 45 33.29 -2.61 -3.90
N TYR A 46 33.88 -3.75 -3.56
CA TYR A 46 33.31 -5.05 -3.92
C TYR A 46 31.95 -5.26 -3.23
N GLU A 47 31.87 -5.00 -1.92
CA GLU A 47 30.63 -5.08 -1.15
C GLU A 47 29.54 -4.16 -1.70
N ALA A 48 29.89 -2.90 -2.01
CA ALA A 48 28.94 -1.97 -2.60
C ALA A 48 28.40 -2.44 -3.96
N ARG A 49 29.24 -3.08 -4.79
CA ARG A 49 28.79 -3.66 -6.06
C ARG A 49 27.81 -4.83 -5.82
N GLN A 50 28.11 -5.72 -4.88
CA GLN A 50 27.19 -6.81 -4.53
C GLN A 50 25.85 -6.27 -4.05
N TRP A 51 25.87 -5.21 -3.24
CA TRP A 51 24.66 -4.52 -2.79
C TRP A 51 23.86 -3.92 -3.95
N LEU A 52 24.52 -3.23 -4.91
CA LEU A 52 23.86 -2.70 -6.11
C LEU A 52 23.22 -3.78 -6.97
N LEU A 53 23.86 -4.96 -7.09
CA LEU A 53 23.33 -6.10 -7.83
C LEU A 53 22.12 -6.73 -7.13
N GLN A 54 22.18 -6.88 -5.80
CA GLN A 54 21.10 -7.42 -4.99
C GLN A 54 19.82 -6.59 -5.10
N HIS A 55 19.95 -5.28 -5.27
CA HIS A 55 18.84 -4.34 -5.43
C HIS A 55 18.47 -4.08 -6.90
N GLU A 56 19.05 -4.83 -7.84
CA GLU A 56 18.83 -4.71 -9.29
C GLU A 56 19.11 -3.31 -9.88
N ILE A 57 19.83 -2.46 -9.14
CA ILE A 57 20.09 -1.05 -9.50
C ILE A 57 21.00 -0.97 -10.73
N GLU A 58 22.00 -1.85 -10.81
CA GLU A 58 22.94 -1.87 -11.94
C GLU A 58 22.23 -2.23 -13.26
N LEU A 59 21.20 -3.09 -13.20
CA LEU A 59 20.39 -3.48 -14.35
C LEU A 59 19.41 -2.36 -14.74
N ALA A 60 18.77 -1.73 -13.75
CA ALA A 60 17.87 -0.60 -13.96
C ALA A 60 18.59 0.60 -14.60
N ALA A 61 19.79 0.94 -14.10
CA ALA A 61 20.61 2.04 -14.63
C ALA A 61 21.14 1.78 -16.06
N ALA A 62 21.20 0.53 -16.50
CA ALA A 62 21.58 0.17 -17.87
C ALA A 62 20.40 0.25 -18.86
N THR A 63 19.16 0.14 -18.36
CA THR A 63 17.94 -0.01 -19.18
C THR A 63 17.15 1.30 -19.28
N VAL A 64 17.04 2.01 -18.16
CA VAL A 64 16.45 3.34 -18.05
C VAL A 64 17.63 4.31 -18.03
N GLY A 65 17.72 5.25 -18.97
CA GLY A 65 18.87 6.17 -19.08
C GLY A 65 19.22 6.87 -17.75
N GLN A 66 20.41 7.49 -17.68
CA GLN A 66 21.04 8.03 -16.46
C GLN A 66 20.07 8.54 -15.38
N LEU A 67 19.70 7.66 -14.45
CA LEU A 67 19.06 8.06 -13.21
C LEU A 67 20.11 8.76 -12.33
N PRO A 68 19.75 9.84 -11.62
CA PRO A 68 20.67 10.49 -10.69
C PRO A 68 21.13 9.51 -9.60
N ALA A 69 22.44 9.26 -9.50
CA ALA A 69 23.01 8.26 -8.60
C ALA A 69 22.61 8.47 -7.12
N GLY A 70 22.58 9.73 -6.66
CA GLY A 70 22.21 10.12 -5.30
C GLY A 70 20.82 9.61 -4.89
N PRO A 71 19.73 10.10 -5.53
CA PRO A 71 18.39 9.60 -5.32
C PRO A 71 18.25 8.08 -5.44
N THR A 72 18.90 7.46 -6.43
CA THR A 72 18.82 6.00 -6.63
C THR A 72 19.41 5.21 -5.46
N VAL A 73 20.62 5.58 -5.00
CA VAL A 73 21.27 4.92 -3.86
C VAL A 73 20.50 5.20 -2.57
N PHE A 74 20.06 6.43 -2.37
CA PHE A 74 19.27 6.81 -1.19
C PHE A 74 17.96 6.02 -1.11
N THR A 75 17.17 5.97 -2.20
CA THR A 75 15.92 5.22 -2.25
C THR A 75 16.14 3.74 -1.92
N ALA A 76 17.15 3.10 -2.52
CA ALA A 76 17.43 1.70 -2.22
C ALA A 76 17.84 1.48 -0.75
N ALA A 77 18.59 2.42 -0.17
CA ALA A 77 19.00 2.36 1.24
C ALA A 77 17.83 2.48 2.22
N ILE A 78 16.86 3.37 1.95
CA ILE A 78 15.70 3.59 2.84
C ILE A 78 14.64 2.49 2.70
N MET A 79 14.48 1.87 1.53
CA MET A 79 13.45 0.84 1.30
C MET A 79 13.66 -0.39 2.20
N ASP A 80 14.91 -0.69 2.55
CA ASP A 80 15.27 -1.77 3.46
C ASP A 80 15.30 -1.34 4.93
N ALA A 81 15.09 -0.05 5.24
CA ALA A 81 15.18 0.47 6.59
C ALA A 81 14.05 -0.07 7.49
N VAL A 82 14.36 -0.45 8.75
CA VAL A 82 13.35 -1.00 9.69
C VAL A 82 12.21 -0.01 9.93
N TRP A 83 12.51 1.28 10.01
CA TRP A 83 11.50 2.31 10.26
C TRP A 83 10.64 2.62 9.03
N PHE A 84 11.05 2.19 7.82
CA PHE A 84 10.41 2.61 6.58
C PHE A 84 8.95 2.15 6.49
N SER A 85 8.62 0.95 7.00
CA SER A 85 7.23 0.45 7.05
C SER A 85 6.27 1.41 7.75
N ASP A 86 6.76 2.12 8.75
CA ASP A 86 6.00 3.02 9.63
C ASP A 86 6.31 4.49 9.37
N ALA A 87 7.00 4.82 8.26
CA ALA A 87 7.42 6.18 7.93
C ALA A 87 6.26 7.19 7.99
N SER A 88 5.07 6.84 7.50
CA SER A 88 3.88 7.72 7.59
C SER A 88 3.38 8.03 9.00
N GLN A 89 3.75 7.23 10.01
CA GLN A 89 3.36 7.41 11.41
C GLN A 89 4.39 8.20 12.20
N VAL A 90 5.66 8.14 11.78
CA VAL A 90 6.80 8.69 12.52
C VAL A 90 7.45 9.91 11.85
N ILE A 91 7.16 10.16 10.56
CA ILE A 91 7.73 11.26 9.77
C ILE A 91 6.60 12.01 9.06
N SER A 92 6.23 13.16 9.62
CA SER A 92 5.21 14.06 9.12
C SER A 92 5.77 15.35 8.49
N ALA A 93 7.02 15.68 8.80
CA ALA A 93 7.75 16.82 8.26
C ALA A 93 9.24 16.50 8.05
N PRO A 94 9.97 17.27 7.21
CA PRO A 94 11.41 17.07 6.98
C PRO A 94 12.26 17.07 8.25
N GLU A 95 11.89 17.86 9.26
CA GLU A 95 12.63 17.99 10.52
C GLU A 95 12.53 16.73 11.41
N GLU A 96 11.62 15.82 11.08
CA GLU A 96 11.39 14.56 11.80
C GLU A 96 12.11 13.37 11.14
N LEU A 97 12.99 13.63 10.16
CA LEU A 97 13.76 12.57 9.52
C LEU A 97 14.65 11.85 10.55
N PRO A 98 14.66 10.50 10.54
CA PRO A 98 15.59 9.72 11.34
C PRO A 98 17.05 10.09 11.05
N LEU A 99 17.91 10.06 12.08
CA LEU A 99 19.32 10.43 11.94
C LEU A 99 20.05 9.61 10.86
N ASP A 100 19.76 8.32 10.76
CA ASP A 100 20.34 7.44 9.74
C ASP A 100 19.88 7.82 8.31
N ALA A 101 18.67 8.37 8.16
CA ALA A 101 18.18 8.91 6.90
C ALA A 101 18.89 10.23 6.54
N ILE A 102 19.11 11.11 7.51
CA ILE A 102 19.83 12.38 7.32
C ILE A 102 21.28 12.10 6.88
N GLU A 103 21.99 11.20 7.57
CA GLU A 103 23.35 10.81 7.22
C GLU A 103 23.44 10.18 5.83
N ALA A 104 22.46 9.33 5.46
CA ALA A 104 22.41 8.74 4.13
C ALA A 104 22.12 9.79 3.04
N ALA A 105 21.23 10.74 3.31
CA ALA A 105 20.92 11.84 2.41
C ALA A 105 22.16 12.71 2.13
N GLU A 106 22.91 13.06 3.19
CA GLU A 106 24.17 13.81 3.08
C GLU A 106 25.19 13.05 2.21
N VAL A 107 25.39 11.76 2.46
CA VAL A 107 26.31 10.94 1.67
C VAL A 107 25.88 10.85 0.21
N CYS A 108 24.58 10.78 -0.05
CA CYS A 108 24.00 10.75 -1.38
C CYS A 108 23.94 12.13 -2.07
N GLY A 109 24.37 13.19 -1.40
CA GLY A 109 24.36 14.55 -1.94
C GLY A 109 22.96 15.08 -2.22
N ILE A 110 21.96 14.65 -1.45
CA ILE A 110 20.58 15.12 -1.57
C ILE A 110 20.20 15.98 -0.35
N ALA A 111 19.42 17.03 -0.58
CA ALA A 111 18.91 17.88 0.49
C ALA A 111 17.82 17.17 1.30
N GLU A 112 17.68 17.54 2.57
CA GLU A 112 16.70 16.93 3.50
C GLU A 112 15.25 17.00 2.98
N ASP A 113 14.83 18.14 2.42
CA ASP A 113 13.50 18.27 1.81
C ASP A 113 13.26 17.27 0.68
N TYR A 114 14.31 17.00 -0.11
CA TYR A 114 14.23 16.05 -1.21
C TYR A 114 14.27 14.60 -0.70
N ALA A 115 15.08 14.32 0.31
CA ALA A 115 15.08 13.03 1.01
C ALA A 115 13.71 12.72 1.61
N TYR A 116 13.07 13.69 2.27
CA TYR A 116 11.70 13.60 2.77
C TYR A 116 10.71 13.31 1.64
N ALA A 117 10.79 14.04 0.52
CA ALA A 117 9.92 13.80 -0.63
C ALA A 117 10.08 12.38 -1.21
N LEU A 118 11.30 11.86 -1.32
CA LEU A 118 11.58 10.48 -1.77
C LEU A 118 10.99 9.45 -0.80
N ILE A 119 11.18 9.63 0.51
CA ILE A 119 10.59 8.77 1.54
C ILE A 119 9.06 8.74 1.40
N ARG A 120 8.42 9.91 1.31
CA ARG A 120 6.95 10.02 1.16
C ARG A 120 6.45 9.37 -0.12
N HIS A 121 7.15 9.57 -1.24
CA HIS A 121 6.79 9.00 -2.53
C HIS A 121 6.84 7.46 -2.49
N HIS A 122 7.98 6.89 -2.10
CA HIS A 122 8.16 5.44 -2.10
C HIS A 122 7.33 4.75 -1.00
N HIS A 123 7.18 5.38 0.17
CA HIS A 123 6.27 4.87 1.19
C HIS A 123 4.83 4.88 0.70
N GLY A 124 4.40 5.96 0.05
CA GLY A 124 3.07 6.06 -0.56
C GLY A 124 2.81 4.97 -1.61
N LEU A 125 3.80 4.64 -2.44
CA LEU A 125 3.71 3.54 -3.41
C LEU A 125 3.58 2.18 -2.73
N ILE A 126 4.44 1.88 -1.74
CA ILE A 126 4.40 0.61 -1.00
C ILE A 126 3.10 0.47 -0.21
N ASP A 127 2.67 1.53 0.46
CA ASP A 127 1.42 1.54 1.21
C ASP A 127 0.21 1.38 0.28
N THR A 128 0.24 1.95 -0.92
CA THR A 128 -0.81 1.74 -1.93
C THR A 128 -0.83 0.29 -2.43
N ALA A 129 0.32 -0.29 -2.77
CA ALA A 129 0.40 -1.69 -3.21
C ALA A 129 -0.04 -2.65 -2.09
N ARG A 130 0.37 -2.39 -0.84
CA ARG A 130 -0.05 -3.17 0.31
C ARG A 130 -1.54 -3.03 0.58
N ARG A 131 -2.09 -1.81 0.55
CA ARG A 131 -3.53 -1.57 0.69
C ARG A 131 -4.32 -2.29 -0.40
N LYS A 132 -3.84 -2.28 -1.64
CA LYS A 132 -4.45 -3.04 -2.73
C LYS A 132 -4.44 -4.54 -2.44
N SER A 133 -3.27 -5.10 -2.09
CA SER A 133 -3.16 -6.54 -1.77
C SER A 133 -4.05 -6.96 -0.60
N VAL A 134 -4.18 -6.12 0.44
CA VAL A 134 -5.08 -6.35 1.57
C VAL A 134 -6.55 -6.25 1.13
N GLY A 135 -6.90 -5.26 0.31
CA GLY A 135 -8.22 -5.11 -0.30
C GLY A 135 -8.64 -6.36 -1.07
N ASP A 136 -7.84 -6.72 -2.09
CA ASP A 136 -8.05 -7.88 -2.96
C ASP A 136 -8.20 -9.19 -2.15
N ALA A 137 -7.40 -9.35 -1.09
CA ALA A 137 -7.47 -10.52 -0.21
C ALA A 137 -8.80 -10.57 0.56
N GLY A 138 -9.25 -9.45 1.13
CA GLY A 138 -10.50 -9.39 1.88
C GLY A 138 -11.73 -9.61 1.00
N GLU A 139 -11.76 -9.00 -0.19
CA GLU A 139 -12.82 -9.24 -1.18
C GLU A 139 -12.91 -10.71 -1.57
N ARG A 140 -11.77 -11.32 -1.93
CA ARG A 140 -11.71 -12.73 -2.33
C ARG A 140 -12.19 -13.66 -1.21
N LEU A 141 -11.71 -13.46 0.01
CA LEU A 141 -12.08 -14.29 1.16
C LEU A 141 -13.55 -14.14 1.51
N LEU A 142 -14.10 -12.93 1.44
CA LEU A 142 -15.53 -12.71 1.66
C LEU A 142 -16.38 -13.37 0.57
N ALA A 143 -16.01 -13.22 -0.70
CA ALA A 143 -16.72 -13.85 -1.82
C ALA A 143 -16.68 -15.39 -1.70
N GLU A 144 -15.53 -15.96 -1.33
CA GLU A 144 -15.39 -17.40 -1.08
C GLU A 144 -16.28 -17.87 0.07
N LEU A 145 -16.26 -17.16 1.21
CA LEU A 145 -17.13 -17.46 2.34
C LEU A 145 -18.61 -17.45 1.94
N LEU A 146 -19.06 -16.42 1.22
CA LEU A 146 -20.45 -16.28 0.77
C LEU A 146 -20.86 -17.40 -0.21
N ARG A 147 -19.96 -17.83 -1.11
CA ARG A 147 -20.19 -18.97 -2.01
C ARG A 147 -20.37 -20.27 -1.25
N THR A 148 -19.61 -20.46 -0.17
CA THR A 148 -19.67 -21.69 0.62
C THR A 148 -20.90 -21.71 1.52
N CYS A 149 -21.33 -20.57 2.05
CA CYS A 149 -22.35 -20.54 3.09
C CYS A 149 -23.75 -20.16 2.62
N THR A 150 -23.95 -19.72 1.37
CA THR A 150 -25.27 -19.30 0.86
C THR A 150 -25.70 -20.10 -0.38
N THR A 151 -27.01 -20.11 -0.67
CA THR A 151 -27.53 -20.63 -1.95
C THR A 151 -27.45 -19.62 -3.09
N CYS A 152 -27.04 -18.38 -2.80
CA CYS A 152 -26.99 -17.32 -3.79
C CYS A 152 -25.87 -17.57 -4.80
N HIS A 153 -26.08 -17.11 -6.03
CA HIS A 153 -24.99 -16.95 -6.97
C HIS A 153 -24.13 -15.76 -6.52
N VAL A 154 -22.83 -15.99 -6.28
CA VAL A 154 -21.91 -14.96 -5.80
C VAL A 154 -20.84 -14.68 -6.85
N GLU A 155 -20.85 -13.45 -7.34
CA GLU A 155 -19.91 -12.95 -8.33
C GLU A 155 -18.95 -11.92 -7.70
N HIS A 156 -17.64 -12.08 -7.94
CA HIS A 156 -16.64 -11.09 -7.54
C HIS A 156 -16.45 -10.14 -8.73
N VAL A 157 -17.26 -9.09 -8.78
CA VAL A 157 -17.35 -8.14 -9.89
C VAL A 157 -16.06 -7.35 -10.05
N ALA A 158 -15.43 -6.93 -8.94
CA ALA A 158 -14.15 -6.22 -8.96
C ALA A 158 -13.01 -7.01 -9.64
N ALA A 159 -13.12 -8.34 -9.77
CA ALA A 159 -12.14 -9.15 -10.48
C ALA A 159 -12.13 -8.88 -12.00
N TRP A 160 -13.19 -8.30 -12.57
CA TRP A 160 -13.32 -8.07 -14.01
C TRP A 160 -13.94 -6.71 -14.40
N SER A 161 -14.50 -5.94 -13.47
CA SER A 161 -15.02 -4.59 -13.73
C SER A 161 -14.97 -3.70 -12.48
N ASP A 162 -14.36 -2.51 -12.62
CA ASP A 162 -14.39 -1.42 -11.63
C ASP A 162 -15.56 -0.44 -11.87
N GLY A 163 -16.24 -0.54 -13.02
CA GLY A 163 -17.25 0.42 -13.45
C GLY A 163 -18.60 0.33 -12.73
N TYR A 164 -18.88 -0.74 -11.98
CA TYR A 164 -20.17 -0.94 -11.31
C TYR A 164 -20.30 -0.18 -9.99
N GLY A 165 -19.18 0.10 -9.30
CA GLY A 165 -19.18 0.78 -7.99
C GLY A 165 -19.56 -0.12 -6.81
N PHE A 166 -19.36 -1.44 -6.95
CA PHE A 166 -19.40 -2.44 -5.90
C PHE A 166 -18.50 -3.62 -6.28
N ASP A 167 -18.02 -4.37 -5.28
CA ASP A 167 -17.03 -5.43 -5.48
C ASP A 167 -17.65 -6.81 -5.66
N ILE A 168 -18.74 -7.12 -4.96
CA ILE A 168 -19.36 -8.45 -4.94
C ILE A 168 -20.86 -8.33 -5.24
N SER A 169 -21.38 -9.16 -6.13
CA SER A 169 -22.82 -9.33 -6.35
C SER A 169 -23.30 -10.66 -5.77
N LEU A 170 -24.45 -10.64 -5.11
CA LEU A 170 -25.21 -11.81 -4.71
C LEU A 170 -26.54 -11.76 -5.46
N THR A 171 -26.94 -12.90 -6.04
CA THR A 171 -28.23 -13.02 -6.73
C THR A 171 -28.90 -14.34 -6.39
N GLY A 172 -30.20 -14.32 -6.06
CA GLY A 172 -30.97 -15.54 -5.82
C GLY A 172 -32.04 -15.38 -4.76
N THR A 173 -31.87 -16.06 -3.63
CA THR A 173 -32.81 -15.94 -2.49
C THR A 173 -32.76 -14.55 -1.87
N ILE A 174 -31.64 -13.86 -2.01
CA ILE A 174 -31.48 -12.44 -1.76
C ILE A 174 -30.55 -11.84 -2.82
N ASP A 175 -30.85 -10.60 -3.20
CA ASP A 175 -30.00 -9.83 -4.10
C ASP A 175 -29.30 -8.72 -3.31
N LEU A 176 -27.97 -8.63 -3.43
CA LEU A 176 -27.14 -7.63 -2.76
C LEU A 176 -25.96 -7.24 -3.63
N HIS A 177 -25.53 -5.99 -3.50
CA HIS A 177 -24.29 -5.49 -4.06
C HIS A 177 -23.41 -5.00 -2.92
N LEU A 178 -22.23 -5.58 -2.76
CA LEU A 178 -21.34 -5.31 -1.62
C LEU A 178 -20.12 -4.54 -2.09
N GLU A 179 -19.89 -3.38 -1.50
CA GLU A 179 -18.60 -2.70 -1.52
C GLU A 179 -17.81 -3.15 -0.28
N VAL A 180 -16.57 -3.59 -0.45
CA VAL A 180 -15.75 -4.20 0.59
C VAL A 180 -14.58 -3.29 0.93
N LYS A 181 -14.43 -2.95 2.21
CA LYS A 181 -13.25 -2.22 2.72
C LYS A 181 -12.52 -3.08 3.73
N THR A 182 -11.27 -3.39 3.44
CA THR A 182 -10.47 -4.34 4.23
C THR A 182 -9.39 -3.65 5.05
N THR A 183 -9.18 -4.11 6.28
CA THR A 183 -8.08 -3.68 7.15
C THR A 183 -7.40 -4.89 7.82
N VAL A 184 -6.14 -4.73 8.20
CA VAL A 184 -5.39 -5.67 9.07
C VAL A 184 -5.21 -5.12 10.49
N LYS A 185 -5.70 -3.91 10.76
CA LYS A 185 -5.49 -3.20 12.03
C LYS A 185 -6.71 -3.33 12.93
N LEU A 186 -6.48 -3.68 14.19
CA LEU A 186 -7.50 -3.92 15.22
C LEU A 186 -8.44 -2.72 15.46
N ASN A 187 -7.90 -1.51 15.53
CA ASN A 187 -8.64 -0.32 15.98
C ASN A 187 -8.79 0.75 14.88
N GLN A 188 -8.65 0.36 13.61
CA GLN A 188 -8.75 1.31 12.50
C GLN A 188 -10.01 1.06 11.68
N ASN A 189 -11.10 1.75 12.04
CA ASN A 189 -12.36 1.77 11.28
C ASN A 189 -12.35 2.91 10.25
N VAL A 190 -11.31 2.96 9.41
CA VAL A 190 -11.17 4.02 8.39
C VAL A 190 -11.52 3.45 7.04
N ILE A 191 -12.44 4.11 6.35
CA ILE A 191 -12.77 3.79 4.96
C ILE A 191 -12.39 4.98 4.06
N TYR A 192 -12.03 4.65 2.83
CA TYR A 192 -11.96 5.60 1.74
C TYR A 192 -13.07 5.23 0.77
N LEU A 193 -13.94 6.19 0.46
CA LEU A 193 -15.06 6.02 -0.46
C LEU A 193 -14.86 6.98 -1.64
N SER A 194 -14.87 6.45 -2.85
CA SER A 194 -14.82 7.28 -4.05
C SER A 194 -16.18 7.95 -4.32
N ARG A 195 -16.18 9.01 -5.12
CA ARG A 195 -17.43 9.63 -5.59
C ARG A 195 -18.31 8.64 -6.34
N HIS A 196 -17.70 7.81 -7.19
CA HIS A 196 -18.40 6.79 -7.95
C HIS A 196 -19.10 5.78 -7.04
N GLU A 197 -18.39 5.23 -6.05
CA GLU A 197 -18.96 4.30 -5.06
C GLU A 197 -20.12 4.95 -4.28
N PHE A 198 -19.94 6.19 -3.84
CA PHE A 198 -20.99 6.92 -3.12
C PHE A 198 -22.23 7.15 -3.99
N GLU A 199 -22.05 7.59 -5.24
CA GLU A 199 -23.17 7.81 -6.14
C GLU A 199 -23.87 6.50 -6.51
N THR A 200 -23.13 5.40 -6.65
CA THR A 200 -23.71 4.05 -6.80
C THR A 200 -24.53 3.68 -5.57
N MET A 201 -23.98 3.82 -4.36
CA MET A 201 -24.71 3.61 -3.11
C MET A 201 -26.02 4.41 -3.04
N VAL A 202 -26.01 5.69 -3.45
CA VAL A 202 -27.21 6.54 -3.45
C VAL A 202 -28.30 6.00 -4.40
N ARG A 203 -27.90 5.48 -5.56
CA ARG A 203 -28.82 5.01 -6.61
C ARG A 203 -29.30 3.58 -6.38
N ASP A 204 -28.51 2.76 -5.69
CA ASP A 204 -28.71 1.33 -5.57
C ASP A 204 -29.16 0.93 -4.15
N PRO A 205 -30.44 0.57 -3.95
CA PRO A 205 -30.96 0.16 -2.65
C PRO A 205 -30.42 -1.21 -2.17
N LEU A 206 -29.84 -2.02 -3.06
CA LEU A 206 -29.23 -3.30 -2.74
C LEU A 206 -27.77 -3.14 -2.28
N TRP A 207 -27.21 -1.94 -2.44
CA TRP A 207 -25.83 -1.66 -2.09
C TRP A 207 -25.61 -1.67 -0.58
N ARG A 208 -24.53 -2.32 -0.15
CA ARG A 208 -24.07 -2.38 1.25
C ARG A 208 -22.57 -2.15 1.31
N LEU A 209 -22.14 -1.31 2.24
CA LEU A 209 -20.73 -1.19 2.59
C LEU A 209 -20.39 -2.23 3.66
N VAL A 210 -19.50 -3.16 3.33
CA VAL A 210 -19.00 -4.22 4.20
C VAL A 210 -17.56 -3.91 4.60
N PHE A 211 -17.32 -3.86 5.90
CA PHE A 211 -16.01 -3.69 6.49
C PHE A 211 -15.46 -5.04 6.94
N VAL A 212 -14.28 -5.41 6.42
CA VAL A 212 -13.61 -6.69 6.70
C VAL A 212 -12.31 -6.44 7.45
N ARG A 213 -12.07 -7.24 8.50
CA ARG A 213 -10.77 -7.29 9.18
C ARG A 213 -10.12 -8.65 8.97
N LEU A 214 -8.88 -8.61 8.51
CA LEU A 214 -8.02 -9.78 8.42
C LEU A 214 -7.09 -9.86 9.63
N GLY A 215 -6.84 -11.09 10.08
CA GLY A 215 -5.86 -11.42 11.10
C GLY A 215 -4.43 -11.38 10.61
N GLY A 216 -3.48 -11.57 11.52
CA GLY A 216 -2.04 -11.61 11.19
C GLY A 216 -1.64 -12.80 10.29
N ASP A 217 -2.47 -13.85 10.26
CA ASP A 217 -2.37 -15.02 9.39
C ASP A 217 -3.11 -14.84 8.05
N GLY A 218 -3.77 -13.71 7.84
CA GLY A 218 -4.58 -13.42 6.66
C GLY A 218 -6.00 -14.00 6.69
N ALA A 219 -6.43 -14.61 7.81
CA ALA A 219 -7.79 -15.13 7.94
C ALA A 219 -8.82 -14.02 8.20
N LEU A 220 -10.08 -14.25 7.84
CA LEU A 220 -11.19 -13.38 8.23
C LEU A 220 -11.38 -13.42 9.76
N GLU A 221 -11.25 -12.26 10.43
CA GLU A 221 -11.47 -12.13 11.87
C GLU A 221 -12.72 -11.31 12.22
N LYS A 222 -13.16 -10.41 11.33
CA LYS A 222 -14.35 -9.58 11.56
C LYS A 222 -14.99 -9.20 10.24
N ILE A 223 -16.32 -9.28 10.21
CA ILE A 223 -17.16 -8.75 9.13
C ILE A 223 -18.17 -7.82 9.80
N CYS A 224 -18.35 -6.63 9.27
CA CYS A 224 -19.36 -5.68 9.70
C CYS A 224 -20.00 -5.00 8.50
N THR A 225 -21.26 -4.60 8.63
CA THR A 225 -21.92 -3.71 7.68
C THR A 225 -21.96 -2.30 8.26
N VAL A 226 -21.66 -1.29 7.45
CA VAL A 226 -21.74 0.12 7.83
C VAL A 226 -23.16 0.62 7.62
N ASP A 227 -23.69 1.42 8.55
CA ASP A 227 -25.02 2.04 8.40
C ASP A 227 -25.04 3.02 7.21
N THR A 228 -25.78 2.67 6.16
CA THR A 228 -25.92 3.46 4.93
C THR A 228 -26.53 4.84 5.20
N ALA A 229 -27.50 4.95 6.11
CA ALA A 229 -28.15 6.23 6.41
C ALA A 229 -27.18 7.19 7.09
N TRP A 230 -26.33 6.68 7.98
CA TRP A 230 -25.25 7.47 8.57
C TRP A 230 -24.20 7.88 7.53
N LEU A 231 -23.81 6.96 6.65
CA LEU A 231 -22.81 7.24 5.61
C LEU A 231 -23.28 8.32 4.63
N LEU A 232 -24.56 8.28 4.22
CA LEU A 232 -25.20 9.33 3.41
C LEU A 232 -25.10 10.71 4.06
N ASN A 233 -25.32 10.79 5.37
CA ASN A 233 -25.25 12.05 6.13
C ASN A 233 -23.80 12.51 6.42
N SER A 234 -22.81 11.65 6.18
CA SER A 234 -21.40 11.95 6.45
C SER A 234 -20.65 12.47 5.21
N ALA A 235 -21.24 12.34 4.02
CA ALA A 235 -20.60 12.76 2.78
C ALA A 235 -20.58 14.30 2.63
N PRO A 236 -19.52 14.88 2.07
CA PRO A 236 -19.46 16.30 1.73
C PRO A 236 -20.54 16.67 0.71
N VAL A 237 -21.00 17.91 0.83
CA VAL A 237 -21.85 18.53 -0.18
C VAL A 237 -20.98 19.44 -1.04
N ASP A 238 -21.06 19.30 -2.36
CA ASP A 238 -20.36 20.19 -3.27
C ASP A 238 -20.83 21.64 -3.07
N SER A 239 -19.87 22.53 -2.83
CA SER A 239 -20.17 23.93 -2.54
C SER A 239 -20.59 24.71 -3.80
N VAL A 240 -20.08 24.29 -4.96
CA VAL A 240 -20.42 24.84 -6.28
C VAL A 240 -20.45 23.68 -7.30
N PRO A 241 -21.58 22.97 -7.42
CA PRO A 241 -21.68 21.77 -8.25
C PRO A 241 -21.26 22.02 -9.70
N GLY A 242 -20.43 21.14 -10.26
CA GLY A 242 -19.96 21.21 -11.64
C GLY A 242 -18.80 22.20 -11.89
N MET A 243 -18.31 22.89 -10.85
CA MET A 243 -17.06 23.64 -10.90
C MET A 243 -15.98 23.01 -10.02
N VAL A 244 -16.36 22.61 -8.80
CA VAL A 244 -15.48 21.93 -7.86
C VAL A 244 -16.27 20.81 -7.20
N ASP A 245 -15.88 19.59 -7.54
CA ASP A 245 -16.57 18.37 -7.17
C ASP A 245 -15.63 17.51 -6.32
N TRP A 246 -16.05 17.09 -5.12
CA TRP A 246 -15.26 16.15 -4.33
C TRP A 246 -15.12 14.81 -5.05
N GLN A 247 -13.95 14.16 -4.94
CA GLN A 247 -13.63 12.92 -5.66
C GLN A 247 -13.51 11.69 -4.76
N SER A 248 -13.08 11.90 -3.51
CA SER A 248 -13.02 10.84 -2.51
C SER A 248 -13.15 11.42 -1.11
N ILE A 249 -13.59 10.57 -0.19
CA ILE A 249 -13.76 10.93 1.21
C ILE A 249 -13.05 9.90 2.08
N ARG A 250 -12.40 10.38 3.14
CA ARG A 250 -11.84 9.55 4.21
C ARG A 250 -12.76 9.65 5.41
N VAL A 251 -13.36 8.53 5.80
CA VAL A 251 -14.33 8.51 6.91
C VAL A 251 -13.79 7.63 8.04
N ASN A 252 -13.74 8.18 9.26
CA ASN A 252 -13.54 7.40 10.47
C ASN A 252 -14.91 6.92 10.95
N VAL A 253 -15.23 5.63 10.76
CA VAL A 253 -16.54 5.06 11.11
C VAL A 253 -16.63 4.81 12.62
N PRO A 254 -17.57 5.44 13.34
CA PRO A 254 -17.79 5.16 14.76
C PRO A 254 -18.25 3.72 14.96
N GLU A 255 -17.86 3.08 16.07
CA GLU A 255 -18.30 1.71 16.38
C GLU A 255 -19.82 1.57 16.44
N SER A 256 -20.53 2.62 16.86
CA SER A 256 -22.01 2.65 16.89
C SER A 256 -22.67 2.56 15.50
N GLN A 257 -21.90 2.78 14.43
CA GLN A 257 -22.37 2.70 13.04
C GLN A 257 -21.92 1.41 12.35
N LEU A 258 -21.20 0.54 13.06
CA LEU A 258 -20.80 -0.79 12.59
C LEU A 258 -21.73 -1.83 13.18
N ARG A 259 -22.48 -2.50 12.31
CA ARG A 259 -23.29 -3.66 12.68
C ARG A 259 -22.48 -4.93 12.41
N PRO A 260 -22.30 -5.84 13.37
CA PRO A 260 -21.63 -7.10 13.11
C PRO A 260 -22.33 -7.90 11.99
N GLY A 261 -21.53 -8.60 11.19
CA GLY A 261 -22.00 -9.44 10.09
C GLY A 261 -22.67 -8.71 8.92
N LEU A 262 -23.38 -9.52 8.13
CA LEU A 262 -24.22 -9.12 7.00
C LEU A 262 -25.63 -9.64 7.27
N GLY A 263 -26.39 -8.88 8.06
CA GLY A 263 -27.70 -9.32 8.56
C GLY A 263 -28.71 -9.67 7.46
N ASP A 264 -28.59 -9.04 6.28
CA ASP A 264 -29.45 -9.27 5.12
C ASP A 264 -29.47 -10.75 4.68
N ILE A 265 -28.33 -11.46 4.76
CA ILE A 265 -28.20 -12.83 4.24
C ILE A 265 -28.61 -13.93 5.25
N ARG A 266 -29.07 -13.58 6.45
CA ARG A 266 -29.33 -14.55 7.53
C ARG A 266 -30.22 -15.72 7.11
N ASN A 267 -31.23 -15.46 6.28
CA ASN A 267 -32.17 -16.49 5.80
C ASN A 267 -31.68 -17.24 4.55
N ALA A 268 -30.57 -16.80 3.95
CA ALA A 268 -29.97 -17.42 2.77
C ALA A 268 -28.83 -18.40 3.12
N ILE A 269 -28.46 -18.49 4.41
CA ILE A 269 -27.36 -19.34 4.88
C ILE A 269 -27.80 -20.81 4.95
N ILE A 270 -26.97 -21.71 4.42
CA ILE A 270 -27.24 -23.15 4.35
C ILE A 270 -26.67 -23.92 5.55
N ASP A 271 -25.56 -23.44 6.12
CA ASP A 271 -24.87 -24.13 7.23
C ASP A 271 -24.26 -23.11 8.21
N ALA A 272 -24.98 -22.84 9.30
CA ALA A 272 -24.60 -21.82 10.28
C ALA A 272 -23.58 -22.31 11.33
N GLU A 273 -23.23 -23.60 11.35
CA GLU A 273 -22.36 -24.19 12.38
C GLU A 273 -20.87 -24.22 11.99
N LEU A 274 -20.53 -23.93 10.73
CA LEU A 274 -19.15 -23.86 10.26
C LEU A 274 -18.51 -22.50 10.59
N TYR A 275 -17.35 -22.47 11.24
CA TYR A 275 -16.52 -21.27 11.25
C TYR A 275 -15.89 -21.09 9.85
N PRO A 276 -15.92 -19.88 9.24
CA PRO A 276 -16.22 -18.57 9.81
C PRO A 276 -17.64 -18.02 9.57
N VAL A 277 -18.66 -18.86 9.30
CA VAL A 277 -20.05 -18.40 9.05
C VAL A 277 -20.62 -17.59 10.22
N GLY A 278 -20.20 -17.87 11.45
CA GLY A 278 -20.54 -17.05 12.62
C GLY A 278 -20.21 -15.55 12.45
N LEU A 279 -19.19 -15.20 11.66
CA LEU A 279 -18.85 -13.80 11.37
C LEU A 279 -19.91 -13.09 10.54
N LEU A 280 -20.72 -13.81 9.76
CA LEU A 280 -21.76 -13.23 8.89
C LEU A 280 -23.07 -12.95 9.64
N ILE A 281 -23.32 -13.62 10.78
CA ILE A 281 -24.60 -13.57 11.50
C ILE A 281 -24.50 -13.01 12.93
N SER A 282 -23.29 -12.57 13.33
CA SER A 282 -23.03 -11.95 14.63
C SER A 282 -23.84 -10.68 14.86
#